data_AF-A0A7Z2VK08-F1
#
_entry.id   AF-A0A7Z2VK08-F1
#
_cell.length_a   1.000
_cell.length_b   1.000
_cell.length_c   1.000
_cell.angle_alpha   90.00
_cell.angle_beta   90.00
_cell.angle_gamma   90.00
#
_symmetry.space_group_name_H-M   'P 1'
#
loop_
_entity.id
_entity.type
_entity.pdbx_description
1 polymer ?
#
loop_
_entity_poly.entity_id
_entity_poly.type
_entity_poly.pdbx_seq_one_letter_code
_entity_poly.pdbx_strand_id
1 'polypeptide(L)'
;MPHLLIRGVSPEQIRSISKPLVAELASHCQCPPDHILLECLHTTACYDGEIVPSYPFVEINWFERGQSVRDQAAECIDRHVRSLGIAEVEVAFRTYEANSYYANGIKLSVNGELQALQAENQRLKDELNKARKALQSNQTNSNSYMSSKLYDALRE
;
A
#
# COMPACT_ATOMS: atom_id res chain seq x y z
N MET A 1 -2.72 3.43 4.61
CA MET A 1 -4.10 3.27 5.10
C MET A 1 -4.12 2.57 6.44
N PRO A 2 -3.68 3.23 7.52
CA PRO A 2 -4.19 2.93 8.86
C PRO A 2 -5.51 3.66 9.08
N HIS A 3 -6.54 2.93 9.49
CA HIS A 3 -7.81 3.50 9.95
C HIS A 3 -7.93 3.25 11.46
N LEU A 4 -7.99 4.34 12.23
CA LEU A 4 -8.05 4.31 13.69
C LEU A 4 -9.51 4.43 14.14
N LEU A 5 -9.99 3.41 14.83
CA LEU A 5 -11.28 3.41 15.51
C LEU A 5 -11.03 3.68 17.00
N ILE A 6 -11.55 4.80 17.49
CA ILE A 6 -11.26 5.32 18.82
C ILE A 6 -12.55 5.31 19.63
N ARG A 7 -12.56 4.63 20.78
CA ARG A 7 -13.67 4.68 21.77
C ARG A 7 -13.15 5.16 23.12
N GLY A 8 -14.05 5.65 23.97
CA GLY A 8 -13.71 6.15 25.30
C GLY A 8 -13.00 7.52 25.30
N VAL A 9 -12.96 8.20 24.16
CA VAL A 9 -12.41 9.56 23.99
C VAL A 9 -13.43 10.40 23.25
N SER A 10 -13.65 11.66 23.66
CA SER A 10 -14.66 12.50 23.01
C SER A 10 -14.23 12.93 21.59
N PRO A 11 -15.19 13.19 20.68
CA PRO A 11 -14.89 13.74 19.35
C PRO A 11 -14.06 15.04 19.40
N GLU A 12 -14.32 15.93 20.35
CA GLU A 12 -13.60 17.19 20.53
C GLU A 12 -12.14 16.97 20.95
N GLN A 13 -11.92 16.00 21.84
CA GLN A 13 -10.59 15.58 22.25
C GLN A 13 -9.81 14.96 21.09
N ILE A 14 -10.41 14.04 20.33
CA ILE A 14 -9.78 13.45 19.13
C ILE A 14 -9.45 14.55 18.11
N ARG A 15 -10.38 15.49 17.91
CA ARG A 15 -10.18 16.62 17.00
C ARG A 15 -8.98 17.47 17.38
N SER A 16 -8.77 17.74 18.68
CA SER A 16 -7.69 18.62 19.13
C SER A 16 -6.29 18.03 18.88
N ILE A 17 -6.15 16.69 18.93
CA ILE A 17 -4.88 15.99 18.64
C ILE A 17 -4.77 15.47 17.20
N SER A 18 -5.83 15.55 16.41
CA SER A 18 -5.93 14.90 15.08
C SER A 18 -4.78 15.25 14.14
N LYS A 19 -4.48 16.55 13.98
CA LYS A 19 -3.44 17.05 13.06
C LYS A 19 -2.03 16.57 13.45
N PRO A 20 -1.54 16.78 14.69
CA PRO A 20 -0.21 16.31 15.07
C PRO A 20 -0.11 14.78 15.08
N LEU A 21 -1.14 14.06 15.54
CA LEU A 21 -1.18 12.60 15.52
C LEU A 21 -1.06 12.05 14.09
N VAL A 22 -1.86 12.55 13.16
CA VAL A 22 -1.83 12.11 11.75
C VAL A 22 -0.48 12.41 11.11
N ALA A 23 0.09 13.59 11.34
CA ALA A 23 1.39 13.96 10.76
C ALA A 23 2.52 13.03 11.23
N GLU A 24 2.57 12.72 12.52
CA GLU A 24 3.59 11.85 13.09
C GLU A 24 3.39 10.39 12.68
N LEU A 25 2.15 9.89 12.73
CA LEU A 25 1.83 8.53 12.32
C LEU A 25 2.12 8.30 10.82
N ALA A 26 1.86 9.31 9.97
CA ALA A 26 2.21 9.28 8.55
C ALA A 26 3.71 9.12 8.31
N SER A 27 4.53 9.82 9.12
CA SER A 27 6.00 9.69 9.09
C SER A 27 6.43 8.26 9.43
N HIS A 28 5.93 7.67 10.52
CA HIS A 28 6.26 6.29 10.91
C HIS A 28 5.77 5.27 9.88
N CYS A 29 4.54 5.43 9.39
CA CYS A 29 3.92 4.49 8.44
C CYS A 29 4.42 4.65 7.00
N GLN A 30 5.25 5.69 6.74
CA GLN A 30 5.73 6.09 5.41
C GLN A 30 4.58 6.16 4.40
N CYS A 31 3.48 6.82 4.78
CA CYS A 31 2.32 6.99 3.92
C CYS A 31 1.84 8.44 3.89
N PRO A 32 1.14 8.84 2.81
CA PRO A 32 0.45 10.13 2.76
C PRO A 32 -0.48 10.34 3.99
N PRO A 33 -0.52 11.55 4.58
CA PRO A 33 -1.39 11.85 5.72
C PRO A 33 -2.88 11.64 5.45
N ASP A 34 -3.34 11.88 4.21
CA ASP A 34 -4.72 11.68 3.78
C ASP A 34 -5.12 10.19 3.68
N HIS A 35 -4.17 9.27 3.79
CA HIS A 35 -4.45 7.84 3.94
C HIS A 35 -4.76 7.44 5.39
N ILE A 36 -4.69 8.37 6.35
CA ILE A 36 -4.97 8.12 7.77
C ILE A 36 -6.32 8.73 8.12
N LEU A 37 -7.20 7.90 8.68
CA LEU A 37 -8.51 8.34 9.15
C LEU A 37 -8.63 8.05 10.65
N LEU A 38 -9.19 9.02 11.39
CA LEU A 38 -9.54 8.89 12.80
C LEU A 38 -11.07 8.90 12.91
N GLU A 39 -11.66 7.80 13.35
CA GLU A 39 -13.10 7.67 13.60
C GLU A 39 -13.39 7.53 15.09
N CYS A 40 -14.33 8.32 15.59
CA CYS A 40 -14.81 8.25 16.96
C CYS A 40 -16.02 7.31 17.05
N LEU A 41 -15.85 6.19 17.73
CA LEU A 41 -16.92 5.23 18.01
C LEU A 41 -17.69 5.61 19.28
N HIS A 42 -18.96 5.94 19.10
CA HIS A 42 -19.89 6.15 20.20
C HIS A 42 -20.36 4.79 20.72
N THR A 43 -20.06 4.51 21.98
CA THR A 43 -20.29 3.23 22.61
C THR A 43 -20.95 3.43 23.96
N THR A 44 -21.81 2.50 24.34
CA THR A 44 -22.34 2.39 25.70
C THR A 44 -21.68 1.16 26.31
N ALA A 45 -20.85 1.36 27.33
CA ALA A 45 -20.22 0.26 28.04
C ALA A 45 -21.07 -0.16 29.24
N CYS A 46 -21.10 -1.47 29.50
CA CYS A 46 -21.71 -2.03 30.69
C CYS A 46 -20.65 -2.83 31.46
N TYR A 47 -20.56 -2.61 32.77
CA TYR A 47 -19.65 -3.35 33.65
C TYR A 47 -20.32 -3.52 35.01
N ASP A 48 -20.23 -4.73 35.57
CA ASP A 48 -20.83 -5.09 36.86
C ASP A 48 -22.32 -4.74 36.99
N GLY A 49 -23.08 -4.97 35.90
CA GLY A 49 -24.52 -4.67 35.84
C GLY A 49 -24.87 -3.19 35.63
N GLU A 50 -23.89 -2.28 35.62
CA GLU A 50 -24.08 -0.85 35.50
C GLU A 50 -23.64 -0.31 34.13
N ILE A 51 -24.22 0.81 33.72
CA ILE A 51 -23.71 1.60 32.58
C ILE A 51 -22.50 2.38 33.07
N VAL A 52 -21.36 2.20 32.40
CA VAL A 52 -20.10 2.86 32.74
C VAL A 52 -19.55 3.62 31.53
N PRO A 53 -18.64 4.60 31.74
CA PRO A 53 -17.90 5.18 30.63
C PRO A 53 -17.12 4.11 29.87
N SER A 54 -17.12 4.21 28.54
CA SER A 54 -16.30 3.32 27.72
C SER A 54 -14.82 3.54 27.99
N TYR A 55 -14.09 2.43 28.16
CA TYR A 55 -12.64 2.45 28.32
C TYR A 55 -11.94 3.01 27.08
N PRO A 56 -10.95 3.92 27.23
CA PRO A 56 -10.15 4.44 26.13
C PRO A 56 -9.43 3.32 25.37
N PHE A 57 -9.76 3.16 24.09
CA PHE A 57 -9.21 2.09 23.28
C PHE A 57 -9.09 2.54 21.83
N VAL A 58 -7.95 2.25 21.20
CA VAL A 58 -7.67 2.56 19.80
C VAL A 58 -7.40 1.26 19.04
N GLU A 59 -8.28 0.96 18.08
CA GLU A 59 -8.04 -0.12 17.13
C GLU A 59 -7.52 0.43 15.80
N ILE A 60 -6.39 -0.10 15.33
CA ILE A 60 -5.77 0.30 14.08
C ILE A 60 -5.96 -0.81 13.06
N ASN A 61 -6.81 -0.54 12.07
CA ASN A 61 -6.96 -1.39 10.91
C ASN A 61 -5.96 -0.97 9.83
N TRP A 62 -5.01 -1.84 9.48
CA TRP A 62 -3.91 -1.47 8.58
C TRP A 62 -3.36 -2.66 7.78
N PHE A 63 -2.49 -2.39 6.81
CA PHE A 63 -1.61 -3.43 6.24
C PHE A 63 -0.34 -3.58 7.06
N GLU A 64 0.19 -4.79 7.19
CA GLU A 64 1.40 -5.03 7.98
C GLU A 64 2.61 -4.25 7.46
N ARG A 65 3.39 -3.66 8.39
CA ARG A 65 4.60 -2.86 8.09
C ARG A 65 5.83 -3.29 8.89
N GLY A 66 5.72 -4.34 9.70
CA GLY A 66 6.79 -4.85 10.55
C GLY A 66 6.68 -4.33 11.98
N GLN A 67 7.26 -5.11 12.90
CA GLN A 67 7.17 -4.88 14.34
C GLN A 67 7.65 -3.49 14.75
N SER A 68 8.81 -3.04 14.24
CA SER A 68 9.37 -1.73 14.59
C SER A 68 8.43 -0.57 14.26
N VAL A 69 7.75 -0.62 13.11
CA VAL A 69 6.79 0.43 12.71
C VAL A 69 5.53 0.34 13.57
N ARG A 70 5.10 -0.88 13.91
CA ARG A 70 3.95 -1.13 14.78
C ARG A 70 4.17 -0.56 16.18
N ASP A 71 5.34 -0.79 16.77
CA ASP A 71 5.69 -0.30 18.11
C ASP A 71 5.76 1.23 18.14
N GLN A 72 6.39 1.85 17.14
CA GLN A 72 6.43 3.31 17.00
C GLN A 72 5.03 3.92 16.83
N ALA A 73 4.18 3.28 16.02
CA ALA A 73 2.79 3.72 15.85
C ALA A 73 2.00 3.61 17.17
N ALA A 74 2.18 2.52 17.91
CA ALA A 74 1.53 2.32 19.20
C ALA A 74 1.94 3.39 20.23
N GLU A 75 3.25 3.63 20.35
CA GLU A 75 3.81 4.66 21.24
C GLU A 75 3.33 6.08 20.87
N CYS A 76 3.31 6.38 19.57
CA CYS A 76 2.80 7.65 19.05
C CYS A 76 1.33 7.86 19.46
N ILE A 77 0.47 6.87 19.21
CA ILE A 77 -0.96 6.92 19.53
C ILE A 77 -1.17 7.06 21.04
N ASP A 78 -0.52 6.22 21.86
CA ASP A 78 -0.61 6.27 23.32
C ASP A 78 -0.27 7.67 23.84
N ARG A 79 0.88 8.22 23.43
CA ARG A 79 1.33 9.53 23.87
C ARG A 79 0.36 10.65 23.50
N HIS A 80 -0.15 10.66 22.27
CA HIS A 80 -1.11 11.68 21.84
C HIS A 80 -2.43 11.57 22.60
N VAL A 81 -2.94 10.36 22.82
CA VAL A 81 -4.19 10.16 23.59
C VAL A 81 -3.99 10.54 25.05
N ARG A 82 -2.91 10.09 25.71
CA ARG A 82 -2.65 10.44 27.12
C ARG A 82 -2.36 11.93 27.33
N SER A 83 -1.91 12.65 26.29
CA SER A 83 -1.74 14.12 26.35
C SER A 83 -3.06 14.89 26.62
N LEU A 84 -4.21 14.23 26.41
CA LEU A 84 -5.54 14.78 26.69
C LEU A 84 -5.93 14.71 28.18
N GLY A 85 -5.04 14.23 29.06
CA GLY A 85 -5.33 13.99 30.47
C GLY A 85 -5.98 12.64 30.75
N ILE A 86 -5.95 11.72 29.78
CA ILE A 86 -6.44 10.36 29.92
C ILE A 86 -5.36 9.51 30.60
N ALA A 87 -5.71 8.81 31.68
CA ALA A 87 -4.75 8.08 32.49
C ALA A 87 -4.12 6.89 31.74
N GLU A 88 -4.94 6.14 31.01
CA GLU A 88 -4.55 4.92 30.32
C GLU A 88 -5.36 4.73 29.05
N VAL A 89 -4.75 4.07 28.07
CA VAL A 89 -5.34 3.71 26.79
C VAL A 89 -4.73 2.41 26.31
N GLU A 90 -5.55 1.55 25.71
CA GLU A 90 -5.05 0.37 25.01
C GLU A 90 -5.05 0.57 23.50
N VAL A 91 -4.06 -0.03 22.84
CA VAL A 91 -3.85 0.07 21.41
C VAL A 91 -3.73 -1.33 20.81
N ALA A 92 -4.58 -1.66 19.83
CA ALA A 92 -4.58 -2.96 19.17
C ALA A 92 -4.57 -2.82 17.65
N PHE A 93 -3.85 -3.71 16.97
CA PHE A 93 -3.74 -3.71 15.52
C PHE A 93 -4.55 -4.86 14.92
N ARG A 94 -5.35 -4.54 13.91
CA ARG A 94 -5.97 -5.51 13.00
C ARG A 94 -5.31 -5.38 11.63
N THR A 95 -4.77 -6.49 11.16
CA THR A 95 -4.08 -6.53 9.88
C THR A 95 -5.04 -6.94 8.77
N TYR A 96 -5.16 -6.12 7.74
CA TYR A 96 -5.84 -6.48 6.51
C TYR A 96 -4.98 -7.43 5.69
N GLU A 97 -5.61 -8.47 5.16
CA GLU A 97 -5.02 -9.22 4.07
C GLU A 97 -5.21 -8.45 2.77
N ALA A 98 -4.12 -8.09 2.10
CA ALA A 98 -4.19 -7.30 0.88
C ALA A 98 -4.97 -8.01 -0.25
N ASN A 99 -4.98 -9.33 -0.25
CA ASN A 99 -5.75 -10.11 -1.21
C ASN A 99 -7.28 -10.00 -1.03
N SER A 100 -7.73 -9.48 0.11
CA SER A 100 -9.12 -9.35 0.56
C SER A 100 -9.55 -7.89 0.77
N TYR A 101 -8.68 -6.94 0.41
CA TYR A 101 -8.98 -5.51 0.50
C TYR A 101 -9.31 -4.93 -0.89
N TYR A 102 -10.40 -4.18 -0.98
CA TYR A 102 -10.91 -3.62 -2.23
C TYR A 102 -11.14 -2.11 -2.06
N ALA A 103 -10.70 -1.33 -3.04
CA ALA A 103 -10.97 0.10 -3.14
C ALA A 103 -11.81 0.36 -4.40
N ASN A 104 -12.97 1.01 -4.25
CA ASN A 104 -13.92 1.25 -5.35
C ASN A 104 -14.29 -0.03 -6.13
N GLY A 105 -14.46 -1.15 -5.42
CA GLY A 105 -14.77 -2.45 -6.02
C GLY A 105 -13.57 -3.17 -6.69
N ILE A 106 -12.38 -2.55 -6.70
CA ILE A 106 -11.17 -3.13 -7.31
C ILE A 106 -10.24 -3.63 -6.20
N LYS A 107 -9.77 -4.86 -6.34
CA LYS A 107 -8.82 -5.46 -5.42
C LYS A 107 -7.54 -4.64 -5.34
N LEU A 108 -7.11 -4.30 -4.13
CA LEU A 108 -5.87 -3.59 -3.90
C LEU A 108 -4.69 -4.54 -4.18
N SER A 109 -4.07 -4.39 -5.35
CA SER A 109 -2.87 -5.16 -5.69
C SER A 109 -1.66 -4.48 -5.07
N VAL A 110 -1.04 -5.11 -4.07
CA VAL A 110 0.25 -4.65 -3.47
C VAL A 110 1.36 -4.56 -4.52
N ASN A 111 1.20 -5.31 -5.62
CA ASN A 111 2.14 -5.36 -6.73
C ASN A 111 1.50 -4.83 -8.03
N GLY A 112 0.44 -4.01 -7.98
CA GLY A 112 -0.32 -3.63 -9.18
C GLY A 112 0.57 -2.95 -10.23
N GLU A 113 1.37 -1.99 -9.78
CA GLU A 113 2.41 -1.35 -10.59
C GLU A 113 3.51 -2.32 -11.02
N LEU A 114 3.99 -3.15 -10.11
CA LEU A 114 5.05 -4.12 -10.40
C LEU A 114 4.60 -5.15 -11.46
N GLN A 115 3.35 -5.61 -11.39
CA GLN A 115 2.75 -6.54 -12.33
C GLN A 115 2.47 -5.87 -13.67
N ALA A 116 2.01 -4.62 -13.68
CA ALA A 116 1.84 -3.84 -14.90
C ALA A 116 3.19 -3.61 -15.60
N LEU A 117 4.22 -3.20 -14.84
CA LEU A 117 5.59 -3.03 -15.32
C LEU A 117 6.18 -4.36 -15.80
N GLN A 118 5.92 -5.48 -15.12
CA GLN A 118 6.37 -6.80 -15.55
C GLN A 118 5.69 -7.24 -16.86
N ALA A 119 4.39 -7.00 -17.00
CA ALA A 119 3.64 -7.29 -18.22
C ALA A 119 4.13 -6.43 -19.40
N GLU A 120 4.37 -5.14 -19.18
CA GLU A 120 4.92 -4.23 -20.18
C GLU A 120 6.34 -4.64 -20.58
N ASN A 121 7.21 -4.93 -19.61
CA ASN A 121 8.56 -5.43 -19.89
C ASN A 121 8.54 -6.74 -20.69
N GLN A 122 7.60 -7.64 -20.40
CA GLN A 122 7.47 -8.88 -21.16
C GLN A 122 7.05 -8.61 -22.61
N ARG A 123 6.09 -7.70 -22.83
CA ARG A 123 5.68 -7.28 -24.17
C ARG A 123 6.83 -6.67 -24.96
N LEU A 124 7.59 -5.75 -24.35
CA LEU A 124 8.75 -5.11 -24.99
C LEU A 124 9.83 -6.14 -25.35
N LYS A 125 10.06 -7.15 -24.51
CA LYS A 125 10.98 -8.27 -24.81
C LYS A 125 10.52 -9.07 -26.03
N ASP A 126 9.23 -9.34 -26.15
CA ASP A 126 8.67 -10.10 -27.28
C ASP A 126 8.76 -9.29 -28.59
N GLU A 127 8.47 -7.99 -28.55
CA GLU A 127 8.64 -7.09 -29.69
C GLU A 127 10.11 -6.99 -30.12
N LEU A 128 11.04 -6.85 -29.17
CA LEU A 128 12.48 -6.84 -29.45
C LEU A 128 12.95 -8.15 -30.10
N ASN A 129 12.47 -9.29 -29.63
CA ASN A 129 12.80 -10.59 -30.21
C ASN A 129 12.27 -10.75 -31.63
N LYS A 130 11.06 -10.26 -31.91
CA LYS A 130 10.50 -10.23 -33.28
C LYS A 130 11.33 -9.34 -34.20
N ALA A 131 11.68 -8.14 -33.75
CA ALA A 131 12.51 -7.21 -34.52
C ALA A 131 13.89 -7.81 -34.84
N ARG A 132 14.55 -8.47 -33.87
CA ARG A 132 15.83 -9.16 -34.07
C ARG A 132 15.73 -10.29 -35.11
N LYS A 133 14.67 -11.11 -35.04
CA LYS A 133 14.43 -12.17 -36.03
C LYS A 133 14.22 -11.60 -37.43
N ALA A 134 13.45 -10.53 -37.57
CA ALA A 134 13.20 -9.87 -38.85
C ALA A 134 14.47 -9.26 -39.47
N LEU A 135 15.34 -8.66 -38.64
CA LEU A 135 16.63 -8.14 -39.07
C LEU A 135 17.58 -9.26 -39.51
N GLN A 136 17.63 -10.37 -38.77
CA GLN A 136 18.43 -11.54 -39.15
C GLN A 136 17.93 -12.16 -40.45
N SER A 137 16.62 -12.34 -40.63
CA SER A 137 16.05 -12.89 -41.88
C SER A 137 16.29 -11.97 -43.09
N ASN A 138 16.24 -10.65 -42.91
CA ASN A 138 16.55 -9.70 -43.97
C ASN A 138 18.04 -9.73 -44.35
N GLN A 139 18.96 -9.91 -43.38
CA GLN A 139 20.39 -10.07 -43.66
C GLN A 139 20.72 -11.39 -44.37
N THR A 140 20.10 -12.52 -44.00
CA THR A 140 20.30 -13.78 -44.72
C THR A 140 19.73 -13.72 -46.13
N ASN A 141 18.55 -13.12 -46.32
CA ASN A 141 17.97 -12.95 -47.64
C ASN A 141 18.81 -12.00 -48.53
N SER A 142 19.34 -10.89 -47.99
CA SER A 142 20.20 -9.99 -48.75
C SER A 142 21.53 -10.63 -49.14
N ASN A 143 22.16 -11.39 -48.24
CA ASN A 143 23.40 -12.10 -48.52
C ASN A 143 23.20 -13.26 -49.52
N SER A 144 22.09 -13.99 -49.42
CA SER A 144 21.76 -15.04 -50.40
C SER A 144 21.50 -14.47 -51.78
N TYR A 145 20.83 -13.32 -51.87
CA TYR A 145 20.53 -12.65 -53.13
C TYR A 145 21.77 -12.01 -53.78
N MET A 146 22.68 -11.43 -52.99
CA MET A 146 23.99 -10.99 -53.50
C MET A 146 24.87 -12.15 -53.97
N SER A 147 24.88 -13.26 -53.24
CA SER A 147 25.64 -14.45 -53.64
C SER A 147 25.14 -15.01 -54.96
N SER A 148 23.83 -15.14 -55.18
CA SER A 148 23.32 -15.68 -56.46
C SER A 148 23.68 -14.78 -57.64
N LYS A 149 23.54 -13.46 -57.49
CA LYS A 149 23.92 -12.50 -58.54
C LYS A 149 25.42 -12.53 -58.86
N LEU A 150 26.27 -12.77 -57.87
CA LEU A 150 27.71 -12.91 -58.09
C LEU A 150 28.04 -14.20 -58.85
N TYR A 151 27.36 -15.30 -58.51
CA TYR A 151 27.50 -16.58 -59.21
C TYR A 151 27.01 -16.51 -60.67
N ASP A 152 25.91 -15.80 -60.93
CA ASP A 152 25.39 -15.61 -62.28
C ASP A 152 26.32 -14.73 -63.14
N ALA A 153 26.90 -13.68 -62.56
CA ALA A 153 27.83 -12.77 -63.24
C ALA A 153 29.21 -13.38 -63.57
N LEU A 154 29.60 -14.49 -62.93
CA LEU A 154 30.86 -15.21 -63.19
C LEU A 154 30.71 -16.32 -64.25
N ARG A 155 29.49 -16.51 -64.79
CA ARG A 155 29.17 -17.59 -65.74
C ARG A 155 29.01 -17.10 -67.19
N GLU A 156 29.02 -15.79 -67.40
CA GLU A 156 29.11 -15.12 -68.71
C GLU A 156 30.56 -14.73 -69.02
#